data_AF-A0A355UA48-F1
#
_entry.id   AF-A0A355UA48-F1
#
_cell.length_a   1.000
_cell.length_b   1.000
_cell.length_c   1.000
_cell.angle_alpha   90.00
_cell.angle_beta   90.00
_cell.angle_gamma   90.00
#
_symmetry.space_group_name_H-M   'P 1'
#
loop_
_entity.id
_entity.type
_entity.pdbx_description
1 polymer ?
#
loop_
_entity_poly.entity_id
_entity_poly.type
_entity_poly.pdbx_seq_one_letter_code
_entity_poly.pdbx_strand_id
1 'polypeptide(L)'
;MEKDGFGENNIFDAFVAEIDDHVIGMAITYFRYSTWKGKRLYLEDLIVTEKSRGLGAGQLLFQHCIQFGKESECNGMVWQVLDWNEPAIDFYKSYNANLDGGWINGTLDF
;
A
#
# COMPACT_ATOMS: atom_id res chain seq x y z
N MET A 1 -3.60 -15.02 7.06
CA MET A 1 -4.32 -13.72 7.03
C MET A 1 -5.06 -13.42 8.32
N GLU A 2 -6.11 -14.17 8.71
CA GLU A 2 -6.88 -13.81 9.92
C GLU A 2 -6.01 -13.73 11.18
N LYS A 3 -5.20 -14.77 11.43
CA LYS A 3 -4.21 -14.79 12.52
C LYS A 3 -3.17 -13.66 12.40
N ASP A 4 -2.69 -13.42 11.19
CA ASP A 4 -1.54 -12.53 10.94
C ASP A 4 -1.94 -11.06 10.83
N GLY A 5 -3.22 -10.76 10.62
CA GLY A 5 -3.76 -9.40 10.51
C GLY A 5 -4.62 -8.96 11.69
N PHE A 6 -5.25 -9.90 12.40
CA PHE A 6 -6.18 -9.58 13.50
C PHE A 6 -5.79 -10.21 14.84
N GLY A 7 -4.67 -10.95 14.90
CA GLY A 7 -4.13 -11.47 16.15
C GLY A 7 -3.37 -10.41 16.95
N GLU A 8 -3.03 -10.72 18.21
CA GLU A 8 -2.27 -9.82 19.11
C GLU A 8 -0.89 -9.42 18.56
N ASN A 9 -0.34 -10.22 17.64
CA ASN A 9 0.95 -9.99 16.98
C ASN A 9 0.72 -9.86 15.48
N ASN A 10 -0.11 -8.90 15.07
CA ASN A 10 -0.35 -8.66 13.66
C ASN A 10 0.95 -8.24 12.96
N ILE A 11 1.19 -8.80 11.77
CA ILE A 11 2.35 -8.49 10.94
C ILE A 11 2.01 -7.50 9.82
N PHE A 12 0.72 -7.24 9.62
CA PHE A 12 0.21 -6.25 8.68
C PHE A 12 -1.00 -5.52 9.27
N ASP A 13 -1.26 -4.34 8.73
CA ASP A 13 -2.44 -3.53 8.96
C ASP A 13 -3.28 -3.49 7.67
N ALA A 14 -4.61 -3.54 7.81
CA ALA A 14 -5.54 -3.49 6.69
C ALA A 14 -6.53 -2.32 6.86
N PHE A 15 -6.73 -1.56 5.79
CA PHE A 15 -7.66 -0.44 5.72
C PHE A 15 -8.68 -0.70 4.64
N VAL A 16 -9.94 -0.33 4.89
CA VAL A 16 -11.03 -0.48 3.92
C VAL A 16 -11.66 0.87 3.59
N ALA A 17 -12.10 1.02 2.36
CA ALA A 17 -12.98 2.10 1.94
C ALA A 17 -14.39 1.54 1.79
N GLU A 18 -15.37 2.24 2.37
CA GLU A 18 -16.76 1.79 2.43
C GLU A 18 -17.71 2.85 1.88
N ILE A 19 -18.79 2.39 1.24
CA ILE A 19 -19.96 3.19 0.89
C ILE A 19 -21.19 2.41 1.38
N ASP A 20 -22.05 3.05 2.17
CA ASP A 20 -23.26 2.44 2.73
C ASP A 20 -22.98 1.06 3.39
N ASP A 21 -21.94 0.99 4.23
CA ASP A 21 -21.46 -0.22 4.91
C ASP A 21 -20.99 -1.36 3.97
N HIS A 22 -20.78 -1.08 2.69
CA HIS A 22 -20.19 -2.03 1.73
C HIS A 22 -18.74 -1.67 1.44
N VAL A 23 -17.84 -2.62 1.66
CA VAL A 23 -16.42 -2.49 1.30
C VAL A 23 -16.28 -2.40 -0.23
N ILE A 24 -15.72 -1.30 -0.70
CA ILE A 24 -15.48 -1.01 -2.13
C ILE A 24 -14.00 -1.01 -2.53
N GLY A 25 -13.10 -1.03 -1.55
CA GLY A 25 -11.66 -1.08 -1.77
C GLY A 25 -10.90 -1.36 -0.47
N MET A 26 -9.63 -1.73 -0.59
CA MET A 26 -8.76 -2.03 0.54
C MET A 26 -7.32 -1.61 0.28
N ALA A 27 -6.57 -1.45 1.36
CA ALA A 27 -5.13 -1.36 1.37
C ALA A 27 -4.54 -2.27 2.46
N ILE A 28 -3.45 -2.97 2.15
CA ILE A 28 -2.69 -3.78 3.11
C ILE A 28 -1.29 -3.21 3.23
N THR A 29 -0.83 -3.01 4.47
CA THR A 29 0.48 -2.42 4.74
C THR A 29 1.23 -3.19 5.82
N TYR A 30 2.56 -3.12 5.82
CA TYR A 30 3.38 -3.62 6.91
C TYR A 30 4.65 -2.77 7.05
N PHE A 31 5.31 -2.86 8.21
CA PHE A 31 6.57 -2.15 8.42
C PHE A 31 7.74 -2.92 7.82
N ARG A 32 8.58 -2.21 7.08
CA ARG A 32 9.88 -2.70 6.61
C ARG A 32 10.99 -1.79 7.14
N TYR A 33 12.21 -2.31 7.15
CA TYR A 33 13.37 -1.52 7.56
C TYR A 33 14.35 -1.33 6.41
N SER A 34 14.83 -0.10 6.25
CA SER A 34 15.97 0.22 5.38
C SER A 34 17.17 0.55 6.25
N THR A 35 18.30 -0.14 6.03
CA THR A 35 19.56 0.20 6.71
C THR A 35 20.04 1.63 6.42
N TRP A 36 19.58 2.23 5.32
CA TRP A 36 19.95 3.57 4.90
C TRP A 36 18.91 4.64 5.24
N LYS A 37 17.64 4.27 5.34
CA LYS A 37 16.51 5.20 5.51
C LYS A 37 15.70 4.97 6.80
N GLY A 38 16.03 3.97 7.60
CA GLY A 38 15.32 3.61 8.82
C GLY A 38 13.98 2.91 8.56
N LYS A 39 13.05 3.07 9.51
CA LYS A 39 11.69 2.51 9.46
C LYS A 39 10.91 3.06 8.27
N ARG A 40 10.25 2.19 7.52
CA ARG A 40 9.45 2.52 6.32
C ARG A 40 8.14 1.77 6.37
N LEU A 41 7.08 2.36 5.83
CA LEU A 41 5.84 1.65 5.54
C LEU A 41 5.99 0.96 4.18
N TYR A 42 5.58 -0.29 4.07
CA TYR A 42 5.39 -0.97 2.79
C TYR A 42 3.90 -1.10 2.52
N LEU A 43 3.46 -0.62 1.37
CA LEU A 43 2.10 -0.83 0.86
C LEU A 43 2.16 -2.05 -0.05
N GLU A 44 1.59 -3.16 0.44
CA GLU A 44 1.56 -4.45 -0.24
C GLU A 44 0.51 -4.45 -1.33
N ASP A 45 -0.73 -4.13 -0.96
CA ASP A 45 -1.87 -4.09 -1.86
C ASP A 45 -2.63 -2.78 -1.74
N LEU A 46 -3.08 -2.27 -2.88
CA LEU A 46 -4.07 -1.19 -2.98
C LEU A 46 -5.03 -1.51 -4.12
N ILE A 47 -6.29 -1.77 -3.80
CA ILE A 47 -7.29 -2.16 -4.79
C ILE A 47 -8.64 -1.50 -4.52
N VAL A 48 -9.31 -1.14 -5.62
CA VAL A 48 -10.70 -0.67 -5.62
C VAL A 48 -11.47 -1.54 -6.61
N THR A 49 -12.64 -1.99 -6.20
CA THR A 49 -13.56 -2.76 -7.05
C THR A 49 -13.85 -2.01 -8.35
N GLU A 50 -13.94 -2.73 -9.45
CA GLU A 50 -14.06 -2.13 -10.79
C GLU A 50 -15.23 -1.14 -10.90
N LYS A 51 -16.39 -1.49 -10.31
CA LYS A 51 -17.60 -0.66 -10.29
C LYS A 51 -17.44 0.65 -9.52
N SER A 52 -16.49 0.72 -8.60
CA SER A 52 -16.25 1.88 -7.73
C SER A 52 -14.98 2.66 -8.09
N ARG A 53 -14.34 2.32 -9.21
CA ARG A 53 -13.22 3.12 -9.76
C ARG A 53 -13.73 4.50 -10.20
N GLY A 54 -12.85 5.51 -10.10
CA GLY A 54 -13.18 6.90 -10.42
C GLY A 54 -13.95 7.66 -9.33
N LEU A 55 -14.37 6.99 -8.25
CA LEU A 55 -15.05 7.62 -7.11
C LEU A 55 -14.09 8.22 -6.07
N GLY A 56 -12.77 8.15 -6.30
CA GLY A 56 -11.74 8.68 -5.38
C GLY A 56 -11.34 7.75 -4.24
N ALA A 57 -11.95 6.56 -4.09
CA ALA A 57 -11.64 5.61 -3.00
C ALA A 57 -10.15 5.20 -2.95
N GLY A 58 -9.52 4.95 -4.09
CA GLY A 58 -8.10 4.59 -4.15
C GLY A 58 -7.19 5.74 -3.70
N GLN A 59 -7.58 6.98 -3.99
CA GLN A 59 -6.87 8.17 -3.52
C GLN A 59 -6.97 8.30 -2.00
N LEU A 60 -8.17 8.10 -1.44
CA LEU A 60 -8.41 8.16 0.00
C LEU A 60 -7.64 7.08 0.75
N LEU A 61 -7.67 5.83 0.27
CA LEU A 61 -6.91 4.72 0.86
C LEU A 61 -5.41 5.00 0.84
N PHE A 62 -4.88 5.46 -0.30
CA PHE A 62 -3.44 5.77 -0.41
C PHE A 62 -3.02 6.91 0.51
N GLN A 63 -3.81 7.97 0.61
CA GLN A 63 -3.58 9.08 1.54
C GLN A 63 -3.65 8.64 2.99
N HIS A 64 -4.59 7.74 3.33
CA HIS A 64 -4.68 7.14 4.65
C HIS A 64 -3.40 6.36 5.00
N CYS A 65 -2.87 5.56 4.07
CA CYS A 65 -1.61 4.85 4.26
C CYS A 65 -0.42 5.80 4.47
N ILE A 66 -0.36 6.92 3.73
CA ILE A 66 0.66 7.96 3.93
C ILE A 66 0.57 8.53 5.35
N GLN A 67 -0.65 8.84 5.81
CA GLN A 67 -0.88 9.40 7.13
C GLN A 67 -0.52 8.40 8.24
N PHE A 68 -0.97 7.15 8.12
CA PHE A 68 -0.61 6.05 9.02
C PHE A 68 0.91 5.85 9.12
N GLY A 69 1.61 5.91 7.98
CA GLY A 69 3.07 5.84 7.95
C GLY A 69 3.75 6.97 8.72
N LYS A 70 3.25 8.21 8.62
CA LYS A 70 3.76 9.36 9.38
C LYS A 70 3.51 9.21 10.88
N GLU A 71 2.30 8.83 11.27
CA GLU A 71 1.92 8.60 12.68
C GLU A 71 2.73 7.46 13.30
N SER A 72 3.10 6.47 12.48
CA SER A 72 3.96 5.35 12.87
C SER A 72 5.45 5.67 12.81
N GLU A 73 5.85 6.93 12.70
CA GLU A 73 7.23 7.41 12.65
C GLU A 73 8.06 6.77 11.51
N CYS A 74 7.41 6.45 10.38
CA CYS A 74 8.12 5.96 9.20
C CYS A 74 8.74 7.13 8.43
N ASN A 75 9.97 6.94 7.97
CA ASN A 75 10.67 7.92 7.13
C ASN A 75 10.21 7.90 5.66
N GLY A 76 9.09 7.24 5.38
CA GLY A 76 8.40 7.21 4.10
C GLY A 76 7.81 5.84 3.76
N MET A 77 7.15 5.77 2.61
CA MET A 77 6.40 4.60 2.14
C MET A 77 7.04 4.03 0.87
N VAL A 78 6.88 2.72 0.64
CA VAL A 78 7.37 2.01 -0.55
C VAL A 78 6.33 0.99 -0.99
N TRP A 79 6.25 0.73 -2.29
CA TRP A 79 5.37 -0.27 -2.89
C TRP A 79 6.00 -0.75 -4.19
N GLN A 80 5.41 -1.77 -4.79
CA GLN A 80 5.73 -2.20 -6.14
C GLN A 80 4.51 -2.04 -7.04
N VAL A 81 4.78 -1.78 -8.32
CA VAL A 81 3.77 -1.72 -9.36
C VAL A 81 4.33 -2.47 -10.56
N LEU A 82 3.48 -3.26 -11.21
CA LEU A 82 3.86 -3.97 -12.43
C LEU A 82 4.14 -2.94 -13.53
N ASP A 83 5.24 -3.13 -14.25
CA ASP A 83 5.74 -2.20 -15.27
C ASP A 83 4.75 -1.93 -16.41
N TRP A 84 3.88 -2.90 -16.69
CA TRP A 84 2.80 -2.80 -17.66
C TRP A 84 1.54 -2.10 -17.15
N ASN A 85 1.42 -1.79 -15.85
CA ASN A 85 0.24 -1.17 -15.26
C ASN A 85 0.31 0.36 -15.33
N GLU A 86 0.23 0.89 -16.55
CA GLU A 86 0.29 2.33 -16.84
C GLU A 86 -0.69 3.17 -16.00
N PRO A 87 -1.98 2.78 -15.81
CA PRO A 87 -2.89 3.55 -14.96
C PRO A 87 -2.44 3.67 -13.50
N ALA A 88 -1.88 2.61 -12.92
CA ALA A 88 -1.35 2.66 -11.55
C ALA A 88 -0.06 3.46 -11.48
N ILE A 89 0.83 3.32 -12.47
CA ILE A 89 2.07 4.09 -12.57
C ILE A 89 1.76 5.59 -12.60
N ASP A 90 0.80 6.01 -13.42
CA ASP A 90 0.40 7.42 -13.52
C ASP A 90 -0.27 7.93 -12.24
N PHE A 91 -1.10 7.10 -11.60
CA PHE A 91 -1.62 7.39 -10.27
C PHE A 91 -0.49 7.70 -9.28
N TYR A 92 0.55 6.86 -9.21
CA TYR A 92 1.68 7.09 -8.29
C TYR A 92 2.55 8.30 -8.68
N LYS A 93 2.78 8.54 -9.97
CA LYS A 93 3.50 9.73 -10.45
C LYS A 93 2.80 11.03 -10.04
N SER A 94 1.47 11.04 -9.95
CA SER A 94 0.72 12.22 -9.49
C SER A 94 1.08 12.65 -8.05
N TYR A 95 1.66 11.73 -7.25
CA TYR A 95 2.19 12.01 -5.91
C TYR A 95 3.67 12.39 -5.89
N ASN A 96 4.28 12.66 -7.04
CA ASN A 96 5.73 12.84 -7.21
C ASN A 96 6.53 11.64 -6.69
N ALA A 97 5.98 10.43 -6.79
CA ALA A 97 6.68 9.21 -6.41
C ALA A 97 7.86 8.95 -7.36
N ASN A 98 8.99 8.53 -6.79
CA ASN A 98 10.14 8.08 -7.57
C ASN A 98 9.98 6.58 -7.88
N LEU A 99 9.86 6.24 -9.17
CA LEU A 99 9.76 4.88 -9.67
C LEU A 99 11.05 4.51 -10.41
N ASP A 100 11.84 3.61 -9.83
CA ASP A 100 13.11 3.12 -10.38
C ASP A 100 12.98 1.61 -10.69
N GLY A 101 13.31 1.22 -11.92
CA GLY A 101 13.25 -0.16 -12.41
C GLY A 101 14.53 -0.97 -12.22
N GLY A 102 15.52 -0.46 -11.50
CA GLY A 102 16.85 -1.08 -11.38
C GLY A 102 16.95 -2.38 -10.57
N TRP A 103 15.85 -2.89 -10.00
CA TRP A 103 15.89 -4.03 -9.07
C TRP A 103 15.11 -5.24 -9.59
N ILE A 104 15.70 -6.43 -9.46
CA ILE A 104 15.06 -7.72 -9.74
C ILE A 104 14.52 -8.28 -8.42
N ASN A 105 13.25 -8.67 -8.41
CA ASN A 105 12.64 -9.37 -7.28
C ASN A 105 13.12 -10.82 -7.22
N GLY A 106 13.76 -11.20 -6.13
CA GLY A 106 14.10 -12.59 -5.83
C GLY A 106 13.11 -13.18 -4.82
N THR A 107 12.57 -14.35 -5.12
CA THR A 107 11.68 -15.10 -4.22
C THR A 107 12.16 -16.54 -4.09
N LEU A 108 11.90 -17.16 -2.93
CA LEU A 108 12.11 -18.59 -2.69
C LEU A 108 10.98 -19.08 -1.80
N ASP A 109 10.29 -20.13 -2.24
CA ASP A 109 9.21 -20.76 -1.48
C ASP A 109 9.80 -21.89 -0.61
N PHE A 110 9.26 -22.06 0.60
CA PHE A 110 9.65 -23.08 1.57
C PHE A 110 8.45 -23.88 2.07
#